data_AF-A0A952U1Z0-F1
#
_entry.id   AF-A0A952U1Z0-F1
#
_cell.length_a   1.000
_cell.length_b   1.000
_cell.length_c   1.000
_cell.angle_alpha   90.00
_cell.angle_beta   90.00
_cell.angle_gamma   90.00
#
_symmetry.space_group_name_H-M   'P 1'
#
loop_
_entity.id
_entity.type
_entity.pdbx_description
1 polymer ?
#
loop_
_entity_poly.entity_id
_entity_poly.type
_entity_poly.pdbx_seq_one_letter_code
_entity_poly.pdbx_strand_id
1 'polypeptide(L)'
;MKRLYFAVIIITLLLMDAKSSWAALTAGQLTGVLVSANVGKKTTEPKAVGTGPVVTVLAQGKPDATDNDLKIDAVFYAKTLIEAAPEQVSSVKVLYSQSGRTARFVSVSKSVIDDFGAGKKSPSELLGSLTLIPVQEEAAPNVVPGAEMERRLLIWKRIDKLRQRGTGVKPFETLFAQIETLSKAGSSSDLTQKISYLETKLTEQEEQVKQAKQAASGHRLILKSGGNSAGVQAGGPIGGPNGGRQTNTANAPMNLPGPGTGNDFAVPPNVDHILQSYSAGAPLVINRVSGNDAQQLRQLKQQIDALIAANKRGQACAMIAQFHSLSMKLTGVDIMAPGGGGGPP
;
A
#
# COMPACT_ATOMS: atom_id res chain seq x y z
N MET A 1 40.51 57.91 27.70
CA MET A 1 39.12 58.45 27.68
C MET A 1 38.75 58.67 26.22
N LYS A 2 37.72 58.13 25.57
CA LYS A 2 36.49 57.40 25.96
C LYS A 2 36.17 56.41 24.84
N ARG A 3 35.56 55.29 25.24
CA ARG A 3 35.18 54.12 24.46
C ARG A 3 34.16 54.50 23.39
N LEU A 4 34.47 54.20 22.12
CA LEU A 4 33.53 54.33 21.01
C LEU A 4 32.92 52.95 20.73
N TYR A 5 31.60 52.92 20.80
CA TYR A 5 30.71 51.78 20.70
C TYR A 5 30.84 51.12 19.32
N PHE A 6 31.62 50.04 19.23
CA PHE A 6 31.38 48.99 18.24
C PHE A 6 30.18 48.19 18.74
N ALA A 7 28.99 48.72 18.44
CA ALA A 7 27.73 48.02 18.60
C ALA A 7 27.77 46.79 17.70
N VAL A 8 28.09 45.69 18.35
CA VAL A 8 27.88 44.31 17.94
C VAL A 8 26.39 44.15 17.61
N ILE A 9 26.03 44.44 16.36
CA ILE A 9 24.81 43.91 15.74
C ILE A 9 25.15 42.47 15.37
N ILE A 10 25.17 41.61 16.41
CA ILE A 10 24.80 40.21 16.25
C ILE A 10 23.33 40.26 15.86
N ILE A 11 23.08 40.38 14.56
CA ILE A 11 21.84 39.87 13.99
C ILE A 11 21.95 38.37 14.24
N THR A 12 21.33 37.97 15.35
CA THR A 12 20.81 36.64 15.58
C THR A 12 19.80 36.39 14.46
N LEU A 13 20.30 36.17 13.24
CA LEU A 13 19.59 35.43 12.22
C LEU A 13 19.52 34.02 12.80
N LEU A 14 18.54 33.83 13.68
CA LEU A 14 17.86 32.57 13.84
C LEU A 14 17.43 32.19 12.42
N LEU A 15 18.34 31.50 11.71
CA LEU A 15 18.00 30.61 10.63
C LEU A 15 17.04 29.61 11.25
N MET A 16 15.75 29.98 11.23
CA MET A 16 14.71 28.99 11.14
C MET A 16 15.06 28.22 9.87
N ASP A 17 15.77 27.11 10.04
CA ASP A 17 15.69 25.96 9.15
C ASP A 17 14.21 25.59 9.09
N ALA A 18 13.46 26.36 8.29
CA ALA A 18 12.23 25.91 7.72
C ALA A 18 12.64 24.73 6.87
N LYS A 19 12.68 23.55 7.51
CA LYS A 19 12.65 22.25 6.86
C LYS A 19 11.39 22.29 6.04
N SER A 20 11.51 22.85 4.85
CA SER A 20 10.53 22.72 3.80
C SER A 20 10.45 21.21 3.63
N SER A 21 9.41 20.59 4.17
CA SER A 21 9.18 19.18 3.95
C SER A 21 8.79 19.09 2.48
N TRP A 22 9.78 18.95 1.61
CA TRP A 22 9.57 18.73 0.20
C TRP A 22 8.68 17.50 0.11
N ALA A 23 7.46 17.68 -0.42
CA ALA A 23 6.55 16.58 -0.60
C ALA A 23 7.28 15.51 -1.43
N ALA A 24 7.35 14.28 -0.90
CA ALA A 24 8.07 13.19 -1.55
C ALA A 24 7.57 13.04 -2.99
N LEU A 25 8.50 13.00 -3.94
CA LEU A 25 8.17 12.86 -5.35
C LEU A 25 7.57 11.47 -5.60
N THR A 26 6.47 11.43 -6.32
CA THR A 26 5.85 10.20 -6.80
C THR A 26 6.68 9.55 -7.90
N ALA A 27 6.51 8.24 -8.12
CA ALA A 27 7.20 7.51 -9.20
C ALA A 27 6.97 8.14 -10.59
N GLY A 28 5.78 8.71 -10.83
CA GLY A 28 5.46 9.42 -12.07
C GLY A 28 6.26 10.72 -12.23
N GLN A 29 6.41 11.50 -11.15
CA GLN A 29 7.23 12.71 -11.16
C GLN A 29 8.72 12.37 -11.36
N LEU A 30 9.23 11.36 -10.67
CA LEU A 30 10.60 10.87 -10.85
C LEU A 30 10.85 10.42 -12.30
N THR A 31 9.88 9.74 -12.91
CA THR A 31 9.94 9.39 -14.35
C THR A 31 9.99 10.64 -15.22
N GLY A 32 9.16 11.66 -14.92
CA GLY A 32 9.19 12.94 -15.63
C GLY A 32 10.55 13.63 -15.55
N VAL A 33 11.21 13.59 -14.39
CA VAL A 33 12.58 14.13 -14.22
C VAL A 33 13.56 13.41 -15.15
N LEU A 34 13.56 12.07 -15.17
CA LEU A 34 14.44 11.28 -16.04
C LEU A 34 14.26 11.60 -17.53
N VAL A 35 13.01 11.71 -17.97
CA VAL A 35 12.67 12.04 -19.37
C VAL A 35 13.10 13.47 -19.70
N SER A 36 12.84 14.43 -18.81
CA SER A 36 13.17 15.84 -19.04
C SER A 36 14.68 16.12 -19.08
N ALA A 37 15.47 15.38 -18.30
CA ALA A 37 16.92 15.51 -18.29
C ALA A 37 17.60 14.88 -19.51
N ASN A 38 16.84 14.15 -20.35
CA ASN A 38 17.35 13.43 -21.53
C ASN A 38 18.60 12.56 -21.21
N VAL A 39 18.54 11.90 -20.05
CA VAL A 39 19.60 11.02 -19.58
C VAL A 39 19.46 9.64 -20.20
N GLY A 40 20.59 9.01 -20.53
CA GLY A 40 20.63 7.71 -21.18
C GLY A 40 20.82 7.78 -22.69
N LYS A 41 22.08 7.85 -23.17
CA LYS A 41 22.34 7.94 -24.62
C LYS A 41 22.16 6.58 -25.33
N LYS A 42 22.39 5.50 -24.59
CA LYS A 42 22.41 4.12 -25.11
C LYS A 42 21.22 3.30 -24.63
N THR A 43 20.24 3.98 -24.04
CA THR A 43 19.04 3.40 -23.45
C THR A 43 17.81 4.18 -23.92
N THR A 44 16.66 3.54 -23.91
CA THR A 44 15.37 4.11 -24.32
C THR A 44 14.34 3.90 -23.22
N GLU A 45 13.40 4.84 -23.14
CA GLU A 45 12.21 4.76 -22.27
C GLU A 45 12.51 4.55 -20.77
N PRO A 46 13.32 5.40 -20.13
CA PRO A 46 13.55 5.29 -18.69
C PRO A 46 12.26 5.50 -17.91
N LYS A 47 11.92 4.55 -17.04
CA LYS A 47 10.73 4.59 -16.18
C LYS A 47 11.10 4.29 -14.74
N ALA A 48 10.85 5.25 -13.84
CA ALA A 48 11.02 5.04 -12.42
C ALA A 48 9.83 4.24 -11.83
N VAL A 49 10.14 3.25 -11.00
CA VAL A 49 9.21 2.38 -10.30
C VAL A 49 9.55 2.37 -8.82
N GLY A 50 8.52 2.59 -8.00
CA GLY A 50 8.67 2.73 -6.56
C GLY A 50 9.04 4.14 -6.12
N THR A 51 8.96 4.35 -4.81
CA THR A 51 9.30 5.59 -4.11
C THR A 51 9.98 5.23 -2.80
N GLY A 52 10.92 6.05 -2.34
CA GLY A 52 11.62 5.85 -1.07
C GLY A 52 13.13 5.70 -1.28
N PRO A 53 13.84 5.12 -0.30
CA PRO A 53 15.31 5.14 -0.27
C PRO A 53 15.95 4.39 -1.43
N VAL A 54 15.26 3.39 -2.01
CA VAL A 54 15.70 2.64 -3.18
C VAL A 54 14.68 2.81 -4.30
N VAL A 55 15.06 3.48 -5.38
CA VAL A 55 14.21 3.63 -6.57
C VAL A 55 14.67 2.66 -7.66
N THR A 56 13.74 1.97 -8.30
CA THR A 56 14.07 1.09 -9.44
C THR A 56 13.80 1.83 -10.74
N VAL A 57 14.76 1.86 -11.66
CA VAL A 57 14.57 2.40 -13.01
C VAL A 57 14.53 1.25 -14.00
N LEU A 58 13.46 1.17 -14.78
CA LEU A 58 13.37 0.28 -15.93
C LEU A 58 13.87 1.03 -17.15
N ALA A 59 14.81 0.47 -17.90
CA ALA A 59 15.31 1.07 -19.13
C ALA A 59 15.58 -0.02 -20.17
N GLN A 60 15.32 0.28 -21.44
CA GLN A 60 15.63 -0.64 -22.53
C GLN A 60 16.99 -0.26 -23.14
N GLY A 61 17.97 -1.14 -23.06
CA GLY A 61 19.28 -0.92 -23.66
C GLY A 61 19.24 -1.13 -25.18
N LYS A 62 19.95 -0.29 -25.93
CA LYS A 62 20.13 -0.52 -27.38
C LYS A 62 20.92 -1.83 -27.63
N PRO A 63 20.74 -2.49 -28.78
CA PRO A 63 21.45 -3.74 -29.08
C PRO A 63 22.98 -3.60 -29.15
N ASP A 64 23.48 -2.42 -29.55
CA ASP A 64 24.90 -2.09 -29.67
C ASP A 64 25.53 -1.59 -28.36
N ALA A 65 24.75 -1.43 -27.29
CA ALA A 65 25.24 -0.88 -26.02
C ALA A 65 26.19 -1.87 -25.33
N THR A 66 27.38 -1.38 -24.99
CA THR A 66 28.37 -2.11 -24.19
C THR A 66 28.02 -2.06 -22.71
N ASP A 67 28.65 -2.92 -21.90
CA ASP A 67 28.43 -2.92 -20.46
C ASP A 67 28.86 -1.61 -19.80
N ASN A 68 29.90 -0.96 -20.32
CA ASN A 68 30.33 0.36 -19.85
C ASN A 68 29.30 1.44 -20.20
N ASP A 69 28.71 1.40 -21.40
CA ASP A 69 27.64 2.33 -21.79
C ASP A 69 26.44 2.24 -20.84
N LEU A 70 26.02 1.01 -20.52
CA LEU A 70 24.92 0.78 -19.58
C LEU A 70 25.26 1.30 -18.17
N LYS A 71 26.48 1.05 -17.68
CA LYS A 71 26.91 1.58 -16.37
C LYS A 71 26.95 3.11 -16.35
N ILE A 72 27.42 3.74 -17.43
CA ILE A 72 27.43 5.20 -17.58
C ILE A 72 26.00 5.75 -17.52
N ASP A 73 25.09 5.18 -18.32
CA ASP A 73 23.68 5.56 -18.30
C ASP A 73 23.07 5.39 -16.89
N ALA A 74 23.41 4.31 -16.17
CA ALA A 74 22.94 4.10 -14.81
C ALA A 74 23.41 5.17 -13.82
N VAL A 75 24.66 5.63 -13.94
CA VAL A 75 25.20 6.72 -13.13
C VAL A 75 24.45 8.02 -13.42
N PHE A 76 24.15 8.32 -14.69
CA PHE A 76 23.35 9.50 -15.05
C PHE A 76 21.94 9.44 -14.49
N TYR A 77 21.26 8.28 -14.57
CA TYR A 77 19.96 8.09 -13.95
C TYR A 77 20.00 8.27 -12.44
N ALA A 78 20.99 7.66 -11.78
CA ALA A 78 21.15 7.76 -10.34
C ALA A 78 21.39 9.20 -9.90
N LYS A 79 22.34 9.90 -10.51
CA LYS A 79 22.64 11.32 -10.25
C LYS A 79 21.39 12.18 -10.40
N THR A 80 20.67 12.03 -11.51
CA THR A 80 19.48 12.83 -11.81
C THR A 80 18.38 12.64 -10.76
N LEU A 81 18.11 11.40 -10.34
CA LEU A 81 17.07 11.12 -9.34
C LEU A 81 17.48 11.56 -7.94
N ILE A 82 18.75 11.38 -7.57
CA ILE A 82 19.29 11.76 -6.27
C ILE A 82 19.32 13.29 -6.13
N GLU A 83 19.70 14.02 -7.19
CA GLU A 83 19.67 15.49 -7.21
C GLU A 83 18.25 16.04 -7.13
N ALA A 84 17.28 15.37 -7.77
CA ALA A 84 15.88 15.80 -7.74
C ALA A 84 15.17 15.54 -6.41
N ALA A 85 15.60 14.53 -5.64
CA ALA A 85 14.99 14.18 -4.36
C ALA A 85 16.03 13.65 -3.34
N PRO A 86 16.96 14.50 -2.87
CA PRO A 86 18.14 14.07 -2.12
C PRO A 86 17.85 13.50 -0.73
N GLU A 87 16.70 13.84 -0.14
CA GLU A 87 16.23 13.30 1.14
C GLU A 87 15.42 12.00 0.97
N GLN A 88 14.89 11.76 -0.22
CA GLN A 88 14.03 10.61 -0.50
C GLN A 88 14.82 9.44 -1.09
N VAL A 89 15.76 9.70 -2.00
CA VAL A 89 16.45 8.68 -2.80
C VAL A 89 17.89 8.53 -2.31
N SER A 90 18.20 7.34 -1.75
CA SER A 90 19.54 6.99 -1.26
C SER A 90 20.30 6.08 -2.23
N SER A 91 19.60 5.29 -3.03
CA SER A 91 20.17 4.46 -4.08
C SER A 91 19.19 4.24 -5.23
N VAL A 92 19.75 3.94 -6.41
CA VAL A 92 18.99 3.69 -7.63
C VAL A 92 19.42 2.35 -8.21
N LYS A 93 18.45 1.46 -8.38
CA LYS A 93 18.63 0.16 -9.06
C LYS A 93 18.15 0.29 -10.49
N VAL A 94 19.04 0.21 -11.46
CA VAL A 94 18.66 0.29 -12.88
C VAL A 94 18.59 -1.10 -13.47
N LEU A 95 17.43 -1.47 -13.99
CA LEU A 95 17.13 -2.74 -14.65
C LEU A 95 17.11 -2.52 -16.16
N TYR A 96 17.99 -3.22 -16.87
CA TYR A 96 18.11 -3.19 -18.32
C TYR A 96 17.45 -4.40 -18.96
N SER A 97 16.57 -4.15 -19.93
CA SER A 97 16.13 -5.14 -20.92
C SER A 97 16.86 -4.89 -22.25
N GLN A 98 17.37 -5.94 -22.88
CA GLN A 98 18.03 -5.86 -24.19
C GLN A 98 17.59 -7.05 -25.03
N SER A 99 17.32 -6.82 -26.32
CA SER A 99 16.95 -7.92 -27.23
C SER A 99 18.09 -8.93 -27.34
N GLY A 100 17.80 -10.21 -27.18
CA GLY A 100 18.78 -11.30 -27.27
C GLY A 100 19.75 -11.41 -26.10
N ARG A 101 19.56 -10.66 -25.00
CA ARG A 101 20.36 -10.79 -23.77
C ARG A 101 19.46 -10.93 -22.55
N THR A 102 19.91 -11.71 -21.57
CA THR A 102 19.24 -11.78 -20.26
C THR A 102 19.16 -10.39 -19.64
N ALA A 103 18.05 -10.07 -19.00
CA ALA A 103 17.91 -8.82 -18.27
C ALA A 103 19.01 -8.71 -17.20
N ARG A 104 19.53 -7.50 -16.98
CA ARG A 104 20.62 -7.24 -16.03
C ARG A 104 20.29 -6.02 -15.21
N PHE A 105 20.79 -5.94 -13.99
CA PHE A 105 20.67 -4.72 -13.20
C PHE A 105 21.99 -4.25 -12.63
N VAL A 106 22.06 -2.96 -12.34
CA VAL A 106 23.16 -2.33 -11.61
C VAL A 106 22.56 -1.47 -10.51
N SER A 107 23.22 -1.43 -9.35
CA SER A 107 22.81 -0.59 -8.22
C SER A 107 23.84 0.50 -8.01
N VAL A 108 23.39 1.75 -7.94
CA VAL A 108 24.22 2.93 -7.72
C VAL A 108 23.75 3.64 -6.45
N SER A 109 24.63 3.78 -5.46
CA SER A 109 24.32 4.48 -4.21
C SER A 109 24.69 5.96 -4.30
N LYS A 110 24.03 6.78 -3.47
CA LYS A 110 24.35 8.20 -3.30
C LYS A 110 25.81 8.45 -2.92
N SER A 111 26.36 7.64 -2.01
CA SER A 111 27.78 7.74 -1.61
C SER A 111 28.75 7.62 -2.79
N VAL A 112 28.45 6.74 -3.76
CA VAL A 112 29.28 6.55 -4.95
C VAL A 112 29.23 7.77 -5.87
N ILE A 113 28.08 8.42 -6.00
CA ILE A 113 27.92 9.67 -6.76
C ILE A 113 28.65 10.83 -6.05
N ASP A 114 28.51 10.94 -4.73
CA ASP A 114 29.14 11.99 -3.93
C ASP A 114 30.67 11.87 -3.97
N ASP A 115 31.22 10.65 -3.82
CA ASP A 115 32.67 10.42 -3.89
C ASP A 115 33.25 10.72 -5.28
N PHE A 116 32.50 10.42 -6.35
CA PHE A 116 32.88 10.78 -7.71
C PHE A 116 32.82 12.30 -7.93
N GLY A 117 31.74 12.96 -7.49
CA GLY A 117 31.58 14.42 -7.57
C GLY A 117 32.62 15.19 -6.78
N ALA A 118 33.11 14.62 -5.68
CA ALA A 118 34.21 15.15 -4.87
C ALA A 118 35.61 14.83 -5.44
N GLY A 119 35.71 14.09 -6.55
CA GLY A 119 36.98 13.71 -7.17
C GLY A 119 37.77 12.63 -6.43
N LYS A 120 37.16 11.92 -5.47
CA LYS A 120 37.80 10.82 -4.73
C LYS A 120 37.89 9.52 -5.52
N LYS A 121 37.06 9.39 -6.56
CA LYS A 121 37.08 8.26 -7.50
C LYS A 121 37.26 8.79 -8.92
N SER A 122 38.19 8.19 -9.65
CA SER A 122 38.31 8.40 -11.09
C SER A 122 37.14 7.75 -11.86
N PRO A 123 36.87 8.17 -13.11
CA PRO A 123 35.82 7.54 -13.92
C PRO A 123 36.01 6.03 -14.12
N SER A 124 37.25 5.56 -14.27
CA SER A 124 37.57 4.13 -14.40
C SER A 124 37.28 3.35 -13.12
N GLU A 125 37.64 3.89 -11.95
CA GLU A 125 37.33 3.28 -10.65
C GLU A 125 35.83 3.25 -10.38
N LEU A 126 35.11 4.32 -10.73
CA LEU A 126 33.65 4.37 -10.63
C LEU A 126 33.02 3.25 -11.45
N LEU A 127 33.31 3.18 -12.75
CA LEU A 127 32.73 2.17 -13.64
C LEU A 127 33.18 0.74 -13.29
N GLY A 128 34.40 0.58 -12.79
CA GLY A 128 34.92 -0.69 -12.28
C GLY A 128 34.20 -1.18 -11.03
N SER A 129 33.77 -0.26 -10.16
CA SER A 129 33.02 -0.60 -8.93
C SER A 129 31.56 -1.01 -9.18
N LEU A 130 31.01 -0.69 -10.35
CA LEU A 130 29.65 -1.06 -10.72
C LEU A 130 29.63 -2.44 -11.37
N THR A 131 28.79 -3.35 -10.87
CA THR A 131 28.62 -4.69 -11.43
C THR A 131 27.23 -4.84 -12.05
N LEU A 132 27.18 -5.30 -13.31
CA LEU A 132 25.94 -5.71 -13.95
C LEU A 132 25.63 -7.14 -13.51
N ILE A 133 24.60 -7.30 -12.71
CA ILE A 133 24.16 -8.59 -12.19
C ILE A 133 23.06 -9.10 -13.13
N PRO A 134 23.20 -10.29 -13.74
CA PRO A 134 22.09 -10.89 -14.47
C PRO A 134 20.91 -11.06 -13.53
N VAL A 135 19.75 -10.60 -13.99
CA VAL A 135 18.48 -10.98 -13.38
C VAL A 135 18.39 -12.46 -13.65
N GLN A 136 18.66 -13.27 -12.63
CA GLN A 136 18.22 -14.65 -12.67
C GLN A 136 16.71 -14.55 -12.82
N GLU A 137 16.24 -14.90 -14.01
CA GLU A 137 14.87 -15.37 -14.14
C GLU A 137 14.76 -16.43 -13.07
N GLU A 138 14.01 -16.12 -12.01
CA GLU A 138 13.66 -17.14 -11.03
C GLU A 138 12.97 -18.20 -11.86
N ALA A 139 13.71 -19.28 -12.15
CA ALA A 139 13.26 -20.31 -13.04
C ALA A 139 11.86 -20.71 -12.57
N ALA A 140 10.91 -20.78 -13.50
CA ALA A 140 9.61 -21.36 -13.20
C ALA A 140 9.89 -22.61 -12.35
N PRO A 141 9.32 -22.68 -11.14
CA PRO A 141 9.76 -23.63 -10.14
C PRO A 141 9.67 -25.00 -10.76
N ASN A 142 10.69 -25.79 -10.47
CA ASN A 142 10.71 -27.18 -10.83
C ASN A 142 9.70 -27.91 -9.92
N VAL A 143 8.40 -27.71 -10.17
CA VAL A 143 7.31 -28.46 -9.52
C VAL A 143 7.51 -29.90 -9.94
N VAL A 144 7.98 -30.71 -9.02
CA VAL A 144 8.36 -32.08 -9.34
C VAL A 144 7.08 -32.87 -9.65
N PRO A 145 7.05 -33.70 -10.72
CA PRO A 145 5.92 -34.58 -10.99
C PRO A 145 5.56 -35.41 -9.74
N GLY A 146 4.28 -35.48 -9.40
CA GLY A 146 3.83 -36.15 -8.18
C GLY A 146 2.36 -35.87 -7.85
N ALA A 147 1.93 -36.29 -6.67
CA ALA A 147 0.57 -36.06 -6.20
C ALA A 147 0.18 -34.57 -6.25
N GLU A 148 -1.07 -34.30 -6.62
CA GLU A 148 -1.65 -32.95 -6.64
C GLU A 148 -0.82 -31.93 -7.46
N MET A 149 -0.08 -32.39 -8.48
CA MET A 149 0.82 -31.54 -9.29
C MET A 149 0.10 -30.32 -9.89
N GLU A 150 -1.12 -30.51 -10.40
CA GLU A 150 -1.89 -29.42 -11.02
C GLU A 150 -2.24 -28.33 -10.00
N ARG A 151 -2.69 -28.71 -8.79
CA ARG A 151 -2.98 -27.76 -7.70
C ARG A 151 -1.71 -27.05 -7.25
N ARG A 152 -0.60 -27.77 -7.10
CA ARG A 152 0.71 -27.17 -6.75
C ARG A 152 1.15 -26.14 -7.79
N LEU A 153 1.00 -26.44 -9.08
CA LEU A 153 1.32 -25.51 -10.16
C LEU A 153 0.45 -24.25 -10.12
N LEU A 154 -0.86 -24.39 -9.87
CA LEU A 154 -1.78 -23.25 -9.72
C LEU A 154 -1.43 -22.37 -8.53
N ILE A 155 -1.11 -22.97 -7.38
CA ILE A 155 -0.65 -22.27 -6.18
C ILE A 155 0.59 -21.45 -6.49
N TRP A 156 1.58 -22.04 -7.15
CA TRP A 156 2.78 -21.29 -7.51
C TRP A 156 2.47 -20.10 -8.41
N LYS A 157 1.65 -20.27 -9.45
CA LYS A 157 1.24 -19.15 -10.32
C LYS A 157 0.62 -18.00 -9.54
N ARG A 158 -0.12 -18.29 -8.47
CA ARG A 158 -0.69 -17.28 -7.56
C ARG A 158 0.39 -16.60 -6.72
N ILE A 159 1.35 -17.36 -6.16
CA ILE A 159 2.53 -16.83 -5.45
C ILE A 159 3.32 -15.88 -6.37
N ASP A 160 3.60 -16.30 -7.61
CA ASP A 160 4.37 -15.48 -8.54
C ASP A 160 3.62 -14.20 -8.93
N LYS A 161 2.29 -14.28 -9.14
CA LYS A 161 1.45 -13.11 -9.37
C LYS A 161 1.47 -12.13 -8.20
N LEU A 162 1.51 -12.62 -6.96
CA LEU A 162 1.67 -11.81 -5.76
C LEU A 162 3.07 -11.18 -5.70
N ARG A 163 4.12 -11.92 -6.08
CA ARG A 163 5.50 -11.43 -6.16
C ARG A 163 5.63 -10.30 -7.18
N GLN A 164 5.09 -10.47 -8.37
CA GLN A 164 5.05 -9.45 -9.43
C GLN A 164 4.33 -8.17 -9.00
N ARG A 165 3.41 -8.26 -8.03
CA ARG A 165 2.74 -7.10 -7.42
C ARG A 165 3.54 -6.43 -6.30
N GLY A 166 4.76 -6.89 -6.04
CA GLY A 166 5.62 -6.36 -4.97
C GLY A 166 5.16 -6.74 -3.57
N THR A 167 4.33 -7.77 -3.43
CA THR A 167 3.91 -8.27 -2.10
C THR A 167 4.98 -9.20 -1.54
N GLY A 168 5.20 -9.19 -0.23
CA GLY A 168 6.17 -10.06 0.41
C GLY A 168 5.70 -11.51 0.41
N VAL A 169 6.21 -12.33 -0.52
CA VAL A 169 5.74 -13.71 -0.74
C VAL A 169 6.56 -14.80 -0.03
N LYS A 170 7.65 -14.44 0.65
CA LYS A 170 8.58 -15.38 1.29
C LYS A 170 7.91 -16.40 2.25
N PRO A 171 6.87 -16.03 3.04
CA PRO A 171 6.15 -17.01 3.84
C PRO A 171 5.43 -18.08 3.00
N PHE A 172 4.84 -17.68 1.87
CA PHE A 172 4.14 -18.61 0.96
C PHE A 172 5.12 -19.52 0.24
N GLU A 173 6.27 -19.01 -0.18
CA GLU A 173 7.36 -19.80 -0.78
C GLU A 173 7.88 -20.86 0.19
N THR A 174 8.02 -20.51 1.48
CA THR A 174 8.44 -21.45 2.52
C THR A 174 7.42 -22.58 2.71
N LEU A 175 6.12 -22.25 2.73
CA LEU A 175 5.03 -23.24 2.79
C LEU A 175 5.00 -24.11 1.52
N PHE A 176 5.21 -23.51 0.36
CA PHE A 176 5.26 -24.23 -0.91
C PHE A 176 6.43 -25.21 -0.97
N ALA A 177 7.61 -24.82 -0.48
CA ALA A 177 8.76 -25.72 -0.38
C ALA A 177 8.46 -26.95 0.51
N GLN A 178 7.75 -26.77 1.63
CA GLN A 178 7.32 -27.90 2.47
C GLN A 178 6.34 -28.82 1.74
N ILE A 179 5.42 -28.26 0.95
CA ILE A 179 4.49 -29.01 0.09
C ILE A 179 5.27 -29.84 -0.94
N GLU A 180 6.30 -29.29 -1.58
CA GLU A 180 7.17 -30.05 -2.49
C GLU A 180 7.89 -31.20 -1.79
N THR A 181 8.36 -30.98 -0.54
CA THR A 181 8.97 -32.06 0.27
C THR A 181 7.97 -33.17 0.58
N LEU A 182 6.75 -32.83 1.00
CA LEU A 182 5.69 -33.83 1.28
C LEU A 182 5.25 -34.58 0.02
N SER A 183 5.17 -33.88 -1.12
CA SER A 183 4.85 -34.50 -2.41
C SER A 183 5.89 -35.52 -2.82
N LYS A 184 7.19 -35.25 -2.58
CA LYS A 184 8.28 -36.20 -2.83
C LYS A 184 8.25 -37.38 -1.87
N ALA A 185 7.82 -37.17 -0.63
CA ALA A 185 7.68 -38.22 0.38
C ALA A 185 6.42 -39.09 0.20
N GLY A 186 5.51 -38.75 -0.70
CA GLY A 186 4.27 -39.51 -0.94
C GLY A 186 3.23 -39.42 0.19
N SER A 187 3.35 -38.44 1.09
CA SER A 187 2.45 -38.28 2.25
C SER A 187 1.16 -37.52 1.87
N SER A 188 0.20 -38.23 1.28
CA SER A 188 -0.99 -37.63 0.62
C SER A 188 -1.89 -36.80 1.55
N SER A 189 -2.20 -37.26 2.76
CA SER A 189 -3.11 -36.55 3.69
C SER A 189 -2.55 -35.19 4.14
N ASP A 190 -1.30 -35.19 4.63
CA ASP A 190 -0.62 -33.97 5.08
C ASP A 190 -0.39 -32.99 3.92
N LEU A 191 -0.13 -33.52 2.73
CA LEU A 191 0.01 -32.75 1.50
C LEU A 191 -1.29 -32.00 1.19
N THR A 192 -2.43 -32.69 1.13
CA THR A 192 -3.74 -32.07 0.84
C THR A 192 -4.12 -31.01 1.88
N GLN A 193 -3.84 -31.27 3.17
CA GLN A 193 -4.09 -30.29 4.24
C GLN A 193 -3.23 -29.04 4.08
N LYS A 194 -1.92 -29.18 3.83
CA LYS A 194 -1.02 -28.02 3.62
C LYS A 194 -1.35 -27.24 2.35
N ILE A 195 -1.70 -27.92 1.26
CA ILE A 195 -2.16 -27.29 0.00
C ILE A 195 -3.39 -26.42 0.28
N SER A 196 -4.40 -26.97 0.96
CA SER A 196 -5.65 -26.26 1.26
C SER A 196 -5.42 -25.06 2.20
N TYR A 197 -4.53 -25.21 3.19
CA TYR A 197 -4.11 -24.12 4.07
C TYR A 197 -3.43 -22.99 3.28
N LEU A 198 -2.49 -23.32 2.39
CA LEU A 198 -1.79 -22.34 1.56
C LEU A 198 -2.75 -21.63 0.59
N GLU A 199 -3.67 -22.35 -0.04
CA GLU A 199 -4.71 -21.76 -0.90
C GLU A 199 -5.57 -20.74 -0.16
N THR A 200 -5.96 -21.05 1.09
CA THR A 200 -6.73 -20.15 1.95
C THR A 200 -5.95 -18.86 2.23
N LYS A 201 -4.68 -19.01 2.63
CA LYS A 201 -3.80 -17.87 2.94
C LYS A 201 -3.50 -16.99 1.71
N LEU A 202 -3.35 -17.59 0.54
CA LEU A 202 -3.20 -16.84 -0.71
C LEU A 202 -4.46 -16.07 -1.06
N THR A 203 -5.65 -16.65 -0.86
CA THR A 203 -6.93 -15.96 -1.11
C THR A 203 -7.10 -14.76 -0.18
N GLU A 204 -6.80 -14.92 1.10
CA GLU A 204 -6.81 -13.81 2.08
C GLU A 204 -5.88 -12.67 1.63
N GLN A 205 -4.64 -12.98 1.24
CA GLN A 205 -3.66 -11.99 0.79
C GLN A 205 -4.10 -11.30 -0.51
N GLU A 206 -4.63 -12.05 -1.48
CA GLU A 206 -5.10 -11.52 -2.76
C GLU A 206 -6.27 -10.53 -2.57
N GLU A 207 -7.19 -10.84 -1.65
CA GLU A 207 -8.32 -9.95 -1.34
C GLU A 207 -7.84 -8.69 -0.59
N GLN A 208 -6.89 -8.80 0.34
CA GLN A 208 -6.26 -7.63 0.97
C GLN A 208 -5.59 -6.70 -0.05
N VAL A 209 -4.83 -7.27 -0.99
CA VAL A 209 -4.16 -6.50 -2.06
C VAL A 209 -5.19 -5.81 -2.95
N LYS A 210 -6.31 -6.48 -3.23
CA LYS A 210 -7.41 -5.93 -4.02
C LYS A 210 -8.11 -4.77 -3.29
N GLN A 211 -8.41 -4.92 -2.01
CA GLN A 211 -9.00 -3.87 -1.17
C GLN A 211 -8.06 -2.67 -1.06
N ALA A 212 -6.76 -2.89 -0.81
CA ALA A 212 -5.76 -1.84 -0.77
C ALA A 212 -5.68 -1.08 -2.10
N LYS A 213 -5.75 -1.79 -3.23
CA LYS A 213 -5.77 -1.17 -4.57
C LYS A 213 -7.03 -0.32 -4.79
N GLN A 214 -8.20 -0.82 -4.36
CA GLN A 214 -9.46 -0.07 -4.45
C GLN A 214 -9.41 1.20 -3.61
N ALA A 215 -8.95 1.11 -2.36
CA ALA A 215 -8.77 2.25 -1.46
C ALA A 215 -7.80 3.30 -2.03
N ALA A 216 -6.67 2.85 -2.59
CA ALA A 216 -5.70 3.74 -3.23
C ALA A 216 -6.27 4.42 -4.49
N SER A 217 -7.12 3.73 -5.26
CA SER A 217 -7.73 4.29 -6.47
C SER A 217 -8.90 5.24 -6.18
N GLY A 218 -9.61 5.05 -5.05
CA GLY A 218 -10.79 5.81 -4.67
C GLY A 218 -10.53 7.20 -4.08
N HIS A 219 -9.27 7.55 -3.80
CA HIS A 219 -8.91 8.85 -3.20
C HIS A 219 -8.40 9.88 -4.23
N ARG A 220 -8.78 9.74 -5.51
CA ARG A 220 -8.68 10.84 -6.46
C ARG A 220 -9.93 11.70 -6.30
N LEU A 221 -9.99 12.45 -5.19
CA LEU A 221 -10.90 13.58 -5.05
C LEU A 221 -10.72 14.45 -6.29
N ILE A 222 -11.74 14.44 -7.15
CA ILE A 222 -11.95 15.45 -8.17
C ILE A 222 -12.14 16.75 -7.38
N LEU A 223 -11.05 17.44 -7.06
CA LEU A 223 -11.09 18.88 -6.90
C LEU A 223 -11.55 19.40 -8.25
N LYS A 224 -12.87 19.57 -8.39
CA LYS A 224 -13.43 20.53 -9.33
C LYS A 224 -12.82 21.86 -8.92
N SER A 225 -11.69 22.19 -9.55
CA SER A 225 -11.22 23.55 -9.72
C SER A 225 -12.42 24.35 -10.18
N GLY A 226 -12.96 25.16 -9.26
CA GLY A 226 -14.04 26.09 -9.52
C GLY A 226 -13.55 27.14 -10.49
N GLY A 227 -13.64 26.83 -11.78
CA GLY A 227 -13.51 27.80 -12.85
C GLY A 227 -14.68 28.76 -12.76
N ASN A 228 -14.39 30.00 -12.35
CA ASN A 228 -15.27 31.16 -12.46
C ASN A 228 -15.94 31.19 -13.85
N SER A 229 -17.25 31.00 -13.88
CA SER A 229 -18.11 31.43 -14.98
C SER A 229 -18.83 32.69 -14.53
N ALA A 230 -18.25 33.83 -14.88
CA ALA A 230 -18.96 35.09 -14.94
C ALA A 230 -19.96 34.99 -16.09
N GLY A 231 -21.26 34.98 -15.76
CA GLY A 231 -22.36 34.84 -16.69
C GLY A 231 -23.58 35.58 -16.18
N VAL A 232 -23.61 36.87 -16.53
CA VAL A 232 -24.73 37.82 -16.50
C VAL A 232 -26.09 37.18 -16.83
N GLN A 233 -27.11 37.38 -16.00
CA GLN A 233 -28.43 37.80 -16.48
C GLN A 233 -29.32 38.38 -15.38
N ALA A 234 -29.90 39.54 -15.72
CA ALA A 234 -30.78 40.38 -14.94
C ALA A 234 -32.26 40.00 -15.14
N GLY A 235 -33.13 40.33 -14.17
CA GLY A 235 -34.51 40.76 -14.46
C GLY A 235 -35.67 40.13 -13.66
N GLY A 236 -35.97 40.71 -12.48
CA GLY A 236 -37.33 41.01 -11.94
C GLY A 236 -38.35 39.89 -11.61
N PRO A 237 -39.56 40.22 -11.09
CA PRO A 237 -39.78 40.93 -9.81
C PRO A 237 -40.86 40.28 -8.88
N ILE A 238 -40.77 40.61 -7.59
CA ILE A 238 -41.82 40.90 -6.57
C ILE A 238 -43.05 39.96 -6.43
N GLY A 239 -43.23 39.42 -5.21
CA GLY A 239 -44.55 39.37 -4.55
C GLY A 239 -44.81 38.19 -3.59
N GLY A 240 -45.07 38.49 -2.30
CA GLY A 240 -45.93 37.65 -1.44
C GLY A 240 -45.42 37.28 -0.04
N PRO A 241 -46.06 37.76 1.05
CA PRO A 241 -45.68 37.49 2.44
C PRO A 241 -46.57 36.45 3.13
N ASN A 242 -45.97 35.53 3.88
CA ASN A 242 -46.55 34.74 4.99
C ASN A 242 -45.49 33.68 5.34
N GLY A 243 -45.21 33.29 6.57
CA GLY A 243 -45.93 33.29 7.83
C GLY A 243 -45.13 32.30 8.69
N GLY A 244 -44.90 32.63 9.95
CA GLY A 244 -43.85 32.00 10.76
C GLY A 244 -43.98 30.49 10.97
N ARG A 245 -42.84 29.87 11.29
CA ARG A 245 -42.78 28.80 12.29
C ARG A 245 -41.34 28.64 12.79
N GLN A 246 -41.10 29.12 14.00
CA GLN A 246 -39.99 28.64 14.81
C GLN A 246 -40.36 27.22 15.28
N THR A 247 -39.53 26.23 14.93
CA THR A 247 -39.47 24.98 15.67
C THR A 247 -38.02 24.69 16.00
N ASN A 248 -37.73 24.74 17.30
CA ASN A 248 -36.61 24.06 17.91
C ASN A 248 -36.66 22.57 17.54
N THR A 249 -35.58 22.04 16.99
CA THR A 249 -35.33 20.58 16.95
C THR A 249 -33.92 20.32 17.44
N ALA A 250 -33.82 20.10 18.75
CA ALA A 250 -32.76 19.32 19.35
C ALA A 250 -32.93 17.84 18.93
N ASN A 251 -31.81 17.15 18.73
CA ASN A 251 -31.68 15.69 18.51
C ASN A 251 -32.51 15.07 17.38
N ALA A 252 -31.98 15.15 16.15
CA ALA A 252 -32.35 14.24 15.08
C ALA A 252 -31.46 12.97 15.14
N PRO A 253 -32.02 11.75 15.24
CA PRO A 253 -31.25 10.52 15.09
C PRO A 253 -30.71 10.41 13.65
N MET A 254 -29.47 9.93 13.52
CA MET A 254 -28.82 9.65 12.25
C MET A 254 -29.66 8.62 11.47
N ASN A 255 -30.39 9.07 10.46
CA ASN A 255 -31.18 8.21 9.60
C ASN A 255 -30.23 7.58 8.55
N LEU A 256 -29.72 6.39 8.86
CA LEU A 256 -28.99 5.57 7.90
C LEU A 256 -29.95 5.10 6.78
N PRO A 257 -29.45 4.90 5.55
CA PRO A 257 -30.27 4.35 4.47
C PRO A 257 -30.87 3.02 4.92
N GLY A 258 -32.19 2.92 4.87
CA GLY A 258 -32.90 1.70 5.25
C GLY A 258 -32.39 0.49 4.45
N PRO A 259 -32.26 -0.69 5.08
CA PRO A 259 -31.85 -1.90 4.38
C PRO A 259 -32.88 -2.20 3.29
N GLY A 260 -32.42 -2.24 2.03
CA GLY A 260 -33.23 -2.72 0.93
C GLY A 260 -33.78 -4.10 1.28
N THR A 261 -35.08 -4.30 1.12
CA THR A 261 -35.83 -5.50 1.52
C THR A 261 -35.53 -6.73 0.66
N GLY A 262 -34.40 -6.76 -0.04
CA GLY A 262 -33.89 -7.95 -0.72
C GLY A 262 -33.26 -8.88 0.31
N ASN A 263 -33.84 -10.06 0.51
CA ASN A 263 -33.36 -11.07 1.45
C ASN A 263 -31.97 -11.69 1.11
N ASP A 264 -31.31 -11.24 0.04
CA ASP A 264 -30.01 -11.78 -0.41
C ASP A 264 -28.83 -10.95 0.09
N PHE A 265 -28.61 -10.96 1.40
CA PHE A 265 -27.27 -10.68 1.90
C PHE A 265 -26.42 -11.94 1.67
N ALA A 266 -25.53 -11.88 0.68
CA ALA A 266 -24.58 -12.94 0.39
C ALA A 266 -23.83 -13.32 1.69
N VAL A 267 -23.98 -14.56 2.12
CA VAL A 267 -23.34 -15.06 3.34
C VAL A 267 -21.85 -15.25 3.05
N PRO A 268 -20.94 -14.60 3.78
CA PRO A 268 -19.52 -14.77 3.56
C PRO A 268 -19.09 -16.21 3.87
N PRO A 269 -18.10 -16.77 3.16
CA PRO A 269 -17.70 -18.17 3.30
C PRO A 269 -17.13 -18.52 4.69
N ASN A 270 -16.71 -17.51 5.46
CA ASN A 270 -16.18 -17.64 6.82
C ASN A 270 -17.20 -17.19 7.90
N VAL A 271 -18.50 -17.23 7.60
CA VAL A 271 -19.56 -16.77 8.52
C VAL A 271 -19.48 -17.41 9.90
N ASP A 272 -19.20 -18.71 10.00
CA ASP A 272 -19.19 -19.39 11.30
C ASP A 272 -18.03 -18.89 12.19
N HIS A 273 -16.87 -18.60 11.59
CA HIS A 273 -15.75 -17.98 12.32
C HIS A 273 -16.09 -16.56 12.79
N ILE A 274 -16.75 -15.76 11.94
CA ILE A 274 -17.16 -14.39 12.31
C ILE A 274 -18.14 -14.42 13.49
N LEU A 275 -19.13 -15.32 13.45
CA LEU A 275 -20.10 -15.48 14.54
C LEU A 275 -19.43 -15.97 15.82
N GLN A 276 -18.50 -16.93 15.72
CA GLN A 276 -17.73 -17.43 16.85
C GLN A 276 -16.89 -16.32 17.50
N SER A 277 -16.07 -15.59 16.73
CA SER A 277 -15.26 -14.48 17.25
C SER A 277 -16.12 -13.39 17.88
N TYR A 278 -17.23 -13.03 17.24
CA TYR A 278 -18.18 -12.06 17.77
C TYR A 278 -18.76 -12.50 19.13
N SER A 279 -19.27 -13.74 19.22
CA SER A 279 -19.88 -14.25 20.46
C SER A 279 -18.90 -14.28 21.63
N ALA A 280 -17.62 -14.57 21.37
CA ALA A 280 -16.57 -14.54 22.38
C ALA A 280 -16.15 -13.11 22.77
N GLY A 281 -16.01 -12.21 21.80
CA GLY A 281 -15.45 -10.87 22.02
C GLY A 281 -16.45 -9.81 22.51
N ALA A 282 -17.72 -9.87 22.08
CA ALA A 282 -18.70 -8.82 22.34
C ALA A 282 -18.94 -8.53 23.84
N PRO A 283 -19.07 -9.54 24.74
CA PRO A 283 -19.24 -9.29 26.17
C PRO A 283 -18.04 -8.55 26.80
N LEU A 284 -16.82 -8.85 26.34
CA LEU A 284 -15.59 -8.25 26.88
C LEU A 284 -15.53 -6.76 26.57
N VAL A 285 -15.88 -6.36 25.34
CA VAL A 285 -15.92 -4.94 24.95
C VAL A 285 -17.01 -4.20 25.69
N ILE A 286 -18.21 -4.76 25.78
CA ILE A 286 -19.35 -4.11 26.46
C ILE A 286 -19.01 -3.81 27.93
N ASN A 287 -18.27 -4.69 28.59
CA ASN A 287 -17.86 -4.50 29.98
C ASN A 287 -16.75 -3.44 30.17
N ARG A 288 -16.04 -3.05 29.11
CA ARG A 288 -15.00 -2.00 29.15
C ARG A 288 -15.53 -0.60 28.90
N VAL A 289 -16.74 -0.47 28.36
CA VAL A 289 -17.37 0.81 28.03
C VAL A 289 -18.44 1.13 29.08
N SER A 290 -18.60 2.41 29.44
CA SER A 290 -19.62 2.87 30.37
C SER A 290 -20.52 3.95 29.75
N GLY A 291 -21.64 4.26 30.41
CA GLY A 291 -22.58 5.30 29.95
C GLY A 291 -23.39 4.93 28.71
N ASN A 292 -23.70 5.94 27.89
CA ASN A 292 -24.57 5.81 26.71
C ASN A 292 -23.98 4.89 25.64
N ASP A 293 -22.65 4.90 25.47
CA ASP A 293 -21.96 4.07 24.49
C ASP A 293 -22.09 2.57 24.82
N ALA A 294 -22.07 2.23 26.11
CA ALA A 294 -22.32 0.86 26.56
C ALA A 294 -23.76 0.40 26.28
N GLN A 295 -24.73 1.31 26.40
CA GLN A 295 -26.12 1.02 26.04
C GLN A 295 -26.28 0.79 24.53
N GLN A 296 -25.61 1.61 23.69
CA GLN A 296 -25.63 1.44 22.24
C GLN A 296 -25.04 0.09 21.81
N LEU A 297 -23.90 -0.31 22.38
CA LEU A 297 -23.30 -1.62 22.12
C LEU A 297 -24.22 -2.77 22.56
N ARG A 298 -24.90 -2.65 23.70
CA ARG A 298 -25.87 -3.66 24.16
C ARG A 298 -27.08 -3.78 23.23
N GLN A 299 -27.60 -2.66 22.72
CA GLN A 299 -28.70 -2.66 21.76
C GLN A 299 -28.29 -3.33 20.44
N LEU A 300 -27.13 -2.98 19.90
CA LEU A 300 -26.58 -3.65 18.70
C LEU A 300 -26.40 -5.14 18.95
N LYS A 301 -25.88 -5.53 20.13
CA LYS A 301 -25.72 -6.95 20.47
C LYS A 301 -27.06 -7.69 20.46
N GLN A 302 -28.09 -7.14 21.10
CA GLN A 302 -29.43 -7.74 21.11
C GLN A 302 -30.01 -7.91 19.70
N GLN A 303 -29.81 -6.92 18.81
CA GLN A 303 -30.26 -7.00 17.42
C GLN A 303 -29.52 -8.09 16.63
N ILE A 304 -28.19 -8.18 16.80
CA ILE A 304 -27.38 -9.23 16.18
C ILE A 304 -27.82 -10.62 16.66
N ASP A 305 -28.01 -10.80 17.98
CA ASP A 305 -28.43 -12.08 18.56
C ASP A 305 -29.81 -12.50 18.05
N ALA A 306 -30.74 -11.55 17.88
CA ALA A 306 -32.05 -11.81 17.29
C ALA A 306 -31.96 -12.24 15.81
N LEU A 307 -31.06 -11.63 15.02
CA LEU A 307 -30.82 -12.04 13.63
C LEU A 307 -30.19 -13.42 13.52
N ILE A 308 -29.26 -13.75 14.42
CA ILE A 308 -28.66 -15.10 14.52
C ILE A 308 -29.74 -16.13 14.85
N ALA A 309 -30.59 -15.85 15.85
CA ALA A 309 -31.71 -16.72 16.23
C ALA A 309 -32.72 -16.91 15.09
N ALA A 310 -32.95 -15.89 14.27
CA ALA A 310 -33.81 -15.95 13.09
C ALA A 310 -33.14 -16.57 11.84
N ASN A 311 -31.93 -17.12 11.97
CA ASN A 311 -31.11 -17.65 10.88
C ASN A 311 -30.83 -16.66 9.73
N LYS A 312 -30.87 -15.35 10.01
CA LYS A 312 -30.56 -14.28 9.05
C LYS A 312 -29.08 -13.94 9.06
N ARG A 313 -28.24 -14.94 8.75
CA ARG A 313 -26.78 -14.89 8.92
C ARG A 313 -26.09 -13.75 8.16
N GLY A 314 -26.49 -13.47 6.92
CA GLY A 314 -25.91 -12.36 6.13
C GLY A 314 -26.16 -10.99 6.76
N GLN A 315 -27.38 -10.75 7.27
CA GLN A 315 -27.73 -9.52 7.99
C GLN A 315 -26.99 -9.42 9.33
N ALA A 316 -26.87 -10.54 10.06
CA ALA A 316 -26.10 -10.60 11.30
C ALA A 316 -24.63 -10.22 11.05
N CYS A 317 -23.98 -10.74 10.00
CA CYS A 317 -22.61 -10.37 9.63
C CYS A 317 -22.45 -8.88 9.34
N ALA A 318 -23.39 -8.28 8.62
CA ALA A 318 -23.36 -6.84 8.33
C ALA A 318 -23.45 -6.00 9.62
N MET A 319 -24.32 -6.39 10.56
CA MET A 319 -24.44 -5.70 11.85
C MET A 319 -23.22 -5.94 12.77
N ILE A 320 -22.60 -7.12 12.69
CA ILE A 320 -21.35 -7.41 13.41
C ILE A 320 -20.23 -6.47 12.96
N ALA A 321 -20.14 -6.14 11.66
CA ALA A 321 -19.17 -5.15 11.18
C ALA A 321 -19.43 -3.75 11.76
N GLN A 322 -20.70 -3.36 11.95
CA GLN A 322 -21.06 -2.10 12.63
C GLN A 322 -20.66 -2.11 14.10
N PHE A 323 -20.92 -3.23 14.81
CA PHE A 323 -20.50 -3.42 16.19
C PHE A 323 -18.97 -3.33 16.33
N HIS A 324 -18.21 -3.97 15.43
CA HIS A 324 -16.75 -3.93 15.40
C HIS A 324 -16.19 -2.52 15.16
N SER A 325 -16.76 -1.78 14.21
CA SER A 325 -16.34 -0.39 13.95
C SER A 325 -16.57 0.51 15.18
N LEU A 326 -17.71 0.35 15.85
CA LEU A 326 -18.02 1.10 17.08
C LEU A 326 -17.13 0.66 18.24
N SER A 327 -16.87 -0.64 18.42
CA SER A 327 -15.96 -1.13 19.45
C SER A 327 -14.54 -0.62 19.27
N MET A 328 -14.02 -0.64 18.04
CA MET A 328 -12.69 -0.10 17.71
C MET A 328 -12.60 1.39 18.04
N LYS A 329 -13.63 2.17 17.72
CA LYS A 329 -13.66 3.60 18.04
C LYS A 329 -13.66 3.88 19.54
N LEU A 330 -14.39 3.09 20.32
CA LEU A 330 -14.58 3.32 21.76
C LEU A 330 -13.44 2.75 22.61
N THR A 331 -12.86 1.63 22.19
CA THR A 331 -11.92 0.85 23.03
C THR A 331 -10.56 0.61 22.40
N GLY A 332 -10.43 0.80 21.08
CA GLY A 332 -9.23 0.39 20.33
C GLY A 332 -9.02 -1.13 20.22
N VAL A 333 -9.95 -1.95 20.72
CA VAL A 333 -9.83 -3.42 20.72
C VAL A 333 -10.48 -4.01 19.46
N ASP A 334 -9.70 -4.80 18.73
CA ASP A 334 -10.16 -5.59 17.61
C ASP A 334 -10.79 -6.91 18.10
N ILE A 335 -12.12 -6.98 18.12
CA ILE A 335 -12.85 -8.20 18.52
C ILE A 335 -12.74 -9.36 17.51
N MET A 336 -12.21 -9.10 16.31
CA MET A 336 -12.01 -10.12 15.27
C MET A 336 -10.59 -10.66 15.26
N ALA A 337 -9.68 -10.12 16.08
CA ALA A 337 -8.33 -10.62 16.18
C ALA A 337 -8.32 -12.07 16.72
N PRO A 338 -7.64 -13.01 16.03
CA PRO A 338 -7.55 -14.39 16.50
C PRO A 338 -6.83 -14.42 17.85
N GLY A 339 -7.53 -14.89 18.88
CA GLY A 339 -7.00 -14.98 20.25
C GLY A 339 -7.67 -14.08 21.28
N GLY A 340 -8.70 -13.29 20.91
CA GLY A 340 -9.51 -12.52 21.85
C GLY A 340 -8.66 -11.57 22.68
N GLY A 341 -8.36 -10.38 22.13
CA GLY A 341 -7.43 -9.36 22.65
C GLY A 341 -7.59 -8.98 24.13
N GLY A 342 -7.20 -9.89 25.01
CA GLY A 342 -6.97 -9.73 26.43
C GLY A 342 -5.50 -9.41 26.69
N GLY A 343 -4.94 -8.43 25.98
CA GLY A 343 -3.82 -7.68 26.52
C GLY A 343 -4.37 -6.76 27.62
N PRO A 344 -3.78 -6.73 28.83
CA PRO A 344 -4.16 -5.76 29.84
C PRO A 344 -3.89 -4.33 29.33
N PRO A 345 -4.65 -3.33 29.81
CA PRO A 345 -4.47 -1.92 29.43
C PRO A 345 -3.09 -1.38 29.80
#